data_AF-A0A8C0FPR0-F1
#
_entry.id   AF-A0A8C0FPR0-F1
#
_cell.length_a   1.000
_cell.length_b   1.000
_cell.length_c   1.000
_cell.angle_alpha   90.00
_cell.angle_beta   90.00
_cell.angle_gamma   90.00
#
_symmetry.space_group_name_H-M   'P 1'
#
loop_
_entity.id
_entity.type
_entity.pdbx_description
1 polymer ?
#
loop_
_entity_poly.entity_id
_entity_poly.type
_entity_poly.pdbx_seq_one_letter_code
_entity_poly.pdbx_strand_id
1 'polypeptide(L)' 'MDALHAAGIRFAEVLQSGPPWLEKFWISVTSLADPKSIFTIFFPLAYFLDRKVGVSVLWIGLVSEWLNVVLKW' A
#
# COMPACT_ATOMS: atom_id res chain seq x y z
N MET A 1 13.03 15.79 -18.06
CA MET A 1 12.81 15.74 -16.60
C MET A 1 11.60 16.57 -16.20
N ASP A 2 11.34 17.72 -16.83
CA ASP A 2 10.17 18.56 -16.52
C ASP A 2 8.82 17.95 -16.92
N ALA A 3 8.74 17.21 -18.04
CA ALA A 3 7.49 16.60 -18.48
C ALA A 3 6.97 15.52 -17.51
N LEU A 4 7.87 14.72 -16.92
CA LEU A 4 7.51 13.68 -15.94
C LEU A 4 7.13 14.29 -14.59
N HIS A 5 7.86 15.32 -14.14
CA HIS A 5 7.49 16.07 -12.94
C HIS A 5 6.15 16.80 -13.11
N ALA A 6 5.92 17.46 -14.25
CA ALA A 6 4.66 18.12 -14.53
C ALA A 6 3.50 17.13 -14.63
N ALA A 7 3.72 15.94 -15.22
CA ALA A 7 2.73 14.87 -15.21
C ALA A 7 2.42 14.39 -13.80
N GLY A 8 3.44 14.21 -12.94
CA GLY A 8 3.27 13.83 -11.54
C GLY A 8 2.49 14.85 -10.73
N ILE A 9 2.80 16.15 -10.89
CA ILE A 9 2.08 17.25 -10.23
C ILE A 9 0.61 17.26 -10.64
N ARG A 10 0.33 17.18 -11.96
CA ARG A 10 -1.05 17.13 -12.46
C ARG A 10 -1.81 15.91 -11.95
N PHE A 11 -1.15 14.77 -11.86
CA PHE A 11 -1.77 13.55 -11.35
C PHE A 11 -2.13 13.69 -9.87
N ALA A 12 -1.25 14.28 -9.07
CA ALA A 12 -1.51 14.57 -7.66
C ALA A 12 -2.64 15.59 -7.48
N GLU A 13 -2.68 16.67 -8.27
CA GLU A 13 -3.77 17.66 -8.24
C GLU A 13 -5.12 17.02 -8.60
N VAL A 14 -5.17 16.17 -9.63
CA VAL A 14 -6.40 15.46 -9.99
C VAL A 14 -6.86 14.55 -8.85
N LEU A 15 -5.94 13.82 -8.22
CA LEU A 15 -6.25 12.94 -7.10
C LEU A 15 -6.76 13.71 -5.87
N GLN A 16 -6.19 14.89 -5.59
CA GLN A 16 -6.59 15.76 -4.48
C GLN A 16 -7.89 16.54 -4.73
N SER A 17 -8.16 16.91 -5.99
CA SER A 17 -9.43 17.56 -6.41
C SER A 17 -10.63 16.60 -6.46
N GLY A 18 -10.40 15.32 -6.14
CA GLY A 18 -11.42 14.30 -6.12
C GLY A 18 -12.57 14.62 -5.15
N PRO A 19 -13.76 14.09 -5.40
CA PRO A 19 -14.93 14.36 -4.58
C PRO A 19 -14.74 13.86 -3.12
N PRO A 20 -15.34 14.51 -2.10
CA PRO A 20 -15.01 14.30 -0.66
C PRO A 20 -15.18 12.86 -0.14
N TRP A 21 -16.04 12.06 -0.77
CA TRP A 21 -16.19 10.63 -0.44
C TRP A 21 -14.97 9.79 -0.83
N LEU A 22 -14.23 10.21 -1.86
CA LEU A 22 -13.03 9.54 -2.33
C LEU A 22 -11.89 9.68 -1.31
N GLU A 23 -11.82 10.81 -0.60
CA GLU A 23 -10.87 11.01 0.49
C GLU A 23 -11.05 9.95 1.60
N LYS A 24 -12.29 9.77 2.08
CA LYS A 24 -12.61 8.74 3.09
C LYS A 24 -12.30 7.33 2.60
N PHE A 25 -12.57 7.06 1.32
CA PHE A 25 -12.21 5.78 0.70
C PHE A 25 -10.70 5.57 0.68
N TRP A 26 -9.91 6.55 0.21
CA TRP A 26 -8.45 6.46 0.17
C TRP A 26 -7.82 6.34 1.56
N ILE A 27 -8.35 7.05 2.56
CA ILE A 27 -7.91 6.91 3.96
C ILE A 27 -8.16 5.50 4.47
N SER A 28 -9.33 4.92 4.17
CA SER A 28 -9.67 3.56 4.57
C SER A 28 -8.78 2.52 3.88
N VAL A 29 -8.55 2.68 2.57
CA VAL A 29 -7.65 1.82 1.80
C VAL A 29 -6.22 1.90 2.32
N THR A 30 -5.73 3.11 2.62
CA THR A 30 -4.38 3.32 3.16
C THR A 30 -4.24 2.65 4.53
N SER A 31 -5.24 2.81 5.41
CA SER A 31 -5.23 2.16 6.72
C SER A 31 -5.29 0.64 6.66
N LEU A 32 -5.94 0.07 5.63
CA LEU A 32 -5.93 -1.38 5.38
C LEU A 32 -4.62 -1.87 4.75
N ALA A 33 -3.99 -1.04 3.93
CA ALA A 33 -2.71 -1.32 3.28
C ALA A 33 -1.50 -1.02 4.18
N ASP A 34 -1.72 -0.47 5.38
CA ASP A 34 -0.66 -0.25 6.36
C ASP A 34 0.05 -1.57 6.69
N PRO A 35 1.40 -1.59 6.76
CA PRO A 35 2.16 -2.81 7.04
C PRO A 35 1.71 -3.50 8.33
N LYS A 36 1.34 -2.70 9.35
CA LYS A 36 0.76 -3.20 10.61
C LYS A 36 -0.51 -4.03 10.40
N SER A 37 -1.39 -3.58 9.52
CA SER A 37 -2.65 -4.25 9.22
C SER A 37 -2.40 -5.55 8.44
N ILE A 38 -1.45 -5.54 7.51
CA ILE A 38 -1.05 -6.72 6.73
C ILE A 38 -0.48 -7.82 7.64
N PHE A 39 0.45 -7.50 8.54
CA PHE A 39 1.05 -8.48 9.44
C PHE A 39 0.11 -8.95 10.56
N THR A 40 -0.84 -8.11 10.99
CA THR A 40 -1.72 -8.44 12.13
C THR A 40 -3.02 -9.10 11.69
N ILE A 41 -3.57 -8.75 10.53
CA ILE A 41 -4.89 -9.20 10.07
C ILE A 41 -4.74 -10.18 8.90
N PHE A 42 -4.01 -9.80 7.84
CA PHE A 42 -3.92 -10.61 6.64
C PHE A 42 -3.08 -11.87 6.84
N PHE A 43 -1.99 -11.80 7.62
CA PHE A 43 -1.17 -12.96 7.94
C PHE A 43 -1.96 -14.09 8.63
N PRO A 44 -2.61 -13.88 9.80
CA PRO A 44 -3.32 -14.95 10.47
C PRO A 44 -4.50 -15.45 9.62
N LEU A 45 -5.21 -14.56 8.93
CA LEU A 45 -6.32 -14.95 8.06
C LEU A 45 -5.84 -15.86 6.92
N ALA A 46 -4.77 -15.48 6.21
CA ALA A 46 -4.17 -16.29 5.17
C ALA A 46 -3.59 -17.61 5.72
N TYR A 47 -3.03 -17.60 6.92
CA TYR A 47 -2.48 -18.80 7.58
C TYR A 47 -3.57 -19.79 8.01
N PHE A 48 -4.73 -19.29 8.48
CA PHE A 48 -5.89 -20.12 8.80
C PHE A 48 -6.52 -20.76 7.56
N LEU A 49 -6.53 -20.05 6.43
CA LEU A 49 -6.99 -20.60 5.16
C LEU A 49 -5.99 -21.63 4.63
N ASP A 50 -4.71 -21.27 4.55
CA ASP A 50 -3.65 -22.13 4.05
C ASP A 50 -2.29 -21.72 4.61
N ARG A 51 -1.63 -22.67 5.28
CA ARG A 51 -0.32 -22.43 5.91
C ARG A 51 0.73 -21.91 4.92
N LYS A 52 0.68 -22.39 3.67
CA LYS A 52 1.58 -21.95 2.59
C LYS A 52 1.30 -20.50 2.18
N VAL A 53 0.03 -20.11 2.08
CA VAL A 53 -0.36 -18.76 1.68
C VAL A 53 0.01 -17.76 2.78
N GLY A 54 -0.21 -18.10 4.05
CA GLY A 54 0.23 -17.27 5.18
C GLY A 54 1.74 -16.97 5.16
N VAL A 55 2.57 -17.98 4.89
CA VAL A 55 4.03 -17.78 4.77
C VAL A 55 4.39 -16.93 3.54
N SER A 56 3.72 -17.11 2.41
CA SER A 56 3.91 -16.26 1.24
C SER A 56 3.57 -14.79 1.51
N VAL A 57 2.48 -14.52 2.26
CA VAL A 57 2.10 -13.15 2.66
C VAL A 57 3.18 -12.49 3.52
N LEU A 58 3.81 -13.23 4.45
CA LEU A 58 4.95 -12.73 5.22
C LEU A 58 6.14 -12.36 4.32
N TRP A 59 6.52 -13.24 3.39
CA TRP A 59 7.64 -13.00 2.49
C TRP A 59 7.41 -11.79 1.59
N ILE A 60 6.21 -11.66 1.03
CA ILE A 60 5.84 -10.50 0.19
C ILE A 60 5.88 -9.21 1.02
N GLY A 61 5.32 -9.22 2.22
CA GLY A 61 5.35 -8.06 3.12
C GLY A 61 6.78 -7.64 3.49
N LEU A 62 7.64 -8.61 3.80
CA LEU A 62 9.05 -8.36 4.12
C LEU A 62 9.81 -7.76 2.94
N VAL A 63 9.68 -8.34 1.74
CA VAL A 63 10.35 -7.83 0.53
C VAL A 63 9.84 -6.44 0.17
N SER A 64 8.53 -6.19 0.32
CA SER A 64 7.93 -4.88 0.07
C SER A 64 8.48 -3.81 1.02
N GLU A 65 8.56 -4.10 2.33
CA GLU A 65 9.16 -3.16 3.30
C GLU A 65 10.65 -2.94 3.06
N TRP A 66 11.39 -3.99 2.70
CA TRP A 66 12.80 -3.86 2.35
C TRP A 66 12.99 -2.97 1.11
N LEU A 67 12.23 -3.20 0.04
CA LEU A 67 12.26 -2.37 -1.16
C LEU A 67 11.87 -0.92 -0.85
N ASN A 68 10.86 -0.70 0.00
CA ASN A 68 10.45 0.64 0.44
C ASN A 68 11.60 1.38 1.14
N VAL A 69 12.37 0.72 2.01
CA VAL A 69 13.54 1.33 2.67
C VAL A 69 14.65 1.63 1.66
N VAL A 70 14.98 0.68 0.77
CA VAL A 70 16.05 0.83 -0.22
C VAL A 70 15.74 1.92 -1.23
N LEU A 71 14.49 2.05 -1.70
CA LEU A 71 14.10 3.07 -2.69
C LEU A 71 13.92 4.46 -2.08
N LYS A 72 13.69 4.54 -0.76
CA LYS A 72 13.63 5.82 -0.04
C LYS A 72 15.00 6.40 0.28
N TRP A 73 16.02 5.54 0.41
CA TRP A 73 17.42 5.91 0.62
C TRP A 73 18.11 6.24 -0.71
#